data_AF-A0A4Q3F855-F1
#
_entry.id   AF-A0A4Q3F855-F1
#
_cell.length_a   1.000
_cell.length_b   1.000
_cell.length_c   1.000
_cell.angle_alpha   90.00
_cell.angle_beta   90.00
_cell.angle_gamma   90.00
#
_symmetry.space_group_name_H-M   'P 1'
#
loop_
_entity.id
_entity.type
_entity.pdbx_description
1 polymer ?
#
loop_
_entity_poly.entity_id
_entity_poly.type
_entity_poly.pdbx_seq_one_letter_code
_entity_poly.pdbx_strand_id
1 'polypeptide(L)'
;TKVKEVLVQQKGNWETTFYQLLAANFGFKINALPFELLAKSLPLSILSKHKTSLLQTEALIFGQAGFLADEITDPYYLALQKEYLFLQQKYNLHPIEKYLWKFLRLRPSNFPTVRLAQFAALMHQRNRFLAEMIQQENSKHMDASFTGINPSAYWLEHYQFGKTSKPVAKTLGSSSVENILINTVTVFLFAYGTENQDDTQRNKALQILENLPCENNFIISNFITAGLNVNSAANSQALIELKNEFCDKKRCLECAIGHKLLKTNDYAAADINLF
;
A
#
# COMPACT_ATOMS: atom_id res chain seq x y z
N THR A 1 -16.82 2.17 4.04
CA THR A 1 -15.40 1.77 3.92
C THR A 1 -14.73 2.71 2.95
N LYS A 2 -13.42 2.97 3.12
CA LYS A 2 -12.64 3.83 2.22
C LYS A 2 -12.78 3.44 0.74
N VAL A 3 -12.90 2.13 0.44
CA VAL A 3 -13.12 1.64 -0.93
C VAL A 3 -14.41 2.20 -1.53
N LYS A 4 -15.54 2.13 -0.81
CA LYS A 4 -16.82 2.65 -1.29
C LYS A 4 -16.78 4.17 -1.48
N GLU A 5 -16.15 4.90 -0.56
CA GLU A 5 -15.98 6.35 -0.67
C GLU A 5 -15.22 6.74 -1.93
N VAL A 6 -14.08 6.09 -2.20
CA VAL A 6 -13.29 6.33 -3.41
C VAL A 6 -14.06 5.90 -4.66
N LEU A 7 -14.76 4.76 -4.62
CA LEU A 7 -15.57 4.28 -5.75
C LEU A 7 -16.66 5.29 -6.16
N VAL A 8 -17.36 5.87 -5.18
CA VAL A 8 -18.37 6.91 -5.42
C VAL A 8 -17.71 8.15 -6.05
N GLN A 9 -16.56 8.60 -5.52
CA GLN A 9 -15.80 9.72 -6.10
C GLN A 9 -15.36 9.43 -7.54
N GLN A 10 -15.03 8.17 -7.85
CA GLN A 10 -14.65 7.71 -9.19
C GLN A 10 -15.85 7.25 -10.04
N LYS A 11 -17.09 7.55 -9.62
CA LYS A 11 -18.33 7.24 -10.35
C LYS A 11 -18.44 5.76 -10.77
N GLY A 12 -18.05 4.84 -9.88
CA GLY A 12 -18.09 3.40 -10.14
C GLY A 12 -16.87 2.84 -10.90
N ASN A 13 -15.84 3.64 -11.17
CA ASN A 13 -14.64 3.15 -11.84
C ASN A 13 -13.73 2.36 -10.88
N TRP A 14 -13.82 1.03 -10.93
CA TRP A 14 -13.04 0.12 -10.10
C TRP A 14 -11.52 0.20 -10.35
N GLU A 15 -11.08 0.36 -11.60
CA GLU A 15 -9.66 0.44 -11.95
C GLU A 15 -8.98 1.65 -11.31
N THR A 16 -9.61 2.82 -11.42
CA THR A 16 -9.09 4.07 -10.84
C THR A 16 -9.18 4.03 -9.31
N THR A 17 -10.23 3.41 -8.77
CA THR A 17 -10.39 3.19 -7.33
C THR A 17 -9.25 2.34 -6.78
N PHE A 18 -8.96 1.22 -7.42
CA PHE A 18 -7.85 0.35 -7.04
C PHE A 18 -6.50 1.06 -7.14
N TYR A 19 -6.26 1.79 -8.23
CA TYR A 19 -5.06 2.59 -8.42
C TYR A 19 -4.82 3.61 -7.29
N GLN A 20 -5.84 4.36 -6.88
CA GLN A 20 -5.70 5.35 -5.79
C GLN A 20 -5.44 4.68 -4.43
N LEU A 21 -6.13 3.58 -4.13
CA LEU A 21 -5.94 2.83 -2.89
C LEU A 21 -4.57 2.16 -2.84
N LEU A 22 -4.10 1.61 -3.96
CA LEU A 22 -2.79 1.02 -4.10
C LEU A 22 -1.69 2.07 -3.92
N ALA A 23 -1.80 3.20 -4.61
CA ALA A 23 -0.87 4.30 -4.45
C ALA A 23 -0.79 4.75 -2.98
N ALA A 24 -1.92 5.03 -2.34
CA ALA A 24 -1.96 5.43 -0.93
C ALA A 24 -1.23 4.41 -0.02
N ASN A 25 -1.38 3.11 -0.27
CA ASN A 25 -0.70 2.09 0.52
C ASN A 25 0.82 2.05 0.29
N PHE A 26 1.31 2.37 -0.91
CA PHE A 26 2.76 2.53 -1.15
C PHE A 26 3.41 3.60 -0.26
N GLY A 27 2.61 4.55 0.24
CA GLY A 27 3.05 5.54 1.23
C GLY A 27 3.11 5.04 2.67
N PHE A 28 2.58 3.85 2.94
CA PHE A 28 2.28 3.33 4.28
C PHE A 28 1.61 4.41 5.15
N LYS A 29 1.77 4.33 6.48
CA LYS A 29 1.15 5.31 7.39
C LYS A 29 1.63 6.76 7.18
N ILE A 30 2.92 6.98 6.92
CA ILE A 30 3.52 8.32 6.95
C ILE A 30 3.27 9.10 5.66
N ASN A 31 3.37 8.45 4.50
CA ASN A 31 3.26 9.09 3.19
C ASN A 31 1.99 8.66 2.42
N ALA A 32 1.01 8.01 3.06
CA ALA A 32 -0.23 7.63 2.38
C ALA A 32 -0.96 8.81 1.74
N LEU A 33 -1.08 9.93 2.45
CA LEU A 33 -1.76 11.11 1.93
C LEU A 33 -1.03 11.72 0.71
N PRO A 34 0.30 11.97 0.74
CA PRO A 34 1.05 12.37 -0.45
C PRO A 34 0.86 11.44 -1.65
N PHE A 35 0.88 10.12 -1.44
CA PHE A 35 0.63 9.16 -2.51
C PHE A 35 -0.83 9.20 -3.04
N GLU A 36 -1.82 9.37 -2.15
CA GLU A 36 -3.22 9.53 -2.57
C GLU A 36 -3.38 10.80 -3.43
N LEU A 37 -2.77 11.91 -3.01
CA LEU A 37 -2.77 13.17 -3.76
C LEU A 37 -2.06 13.03 -5.11
N LEU A 38 -0.93 12.34 -5.14
CA LEU A 38 -0.22 12.02 -6.38
C LEU A 38 -1.14 11.26 -7.35
N ALA A 39 -1.77 10.18 -6.90
CA ALA A 39 -2.65 9.37 -7.73
C ALA A 39 -3.89 10.15 -8.24
N LYS A 40 -4.40 11.10 -7.45
CA LYS A 40 -5.47 12.00 -7.89
C LYS A 40 -4.98 13.02 -8.92
N SER A 41 -3.77 13.54 -8.76
CA SER A 41 -3.15 14.51 -9.68
C SER A 41 -2.68 13.87 -11.00
N LEU A 42 -2.39 12.57 -10.99
CA LEU A 42 -1.92 11.81 -12.15
C LEU A 42 -2.97 10.74 -12.53
N PRO A 43 -3.93 11.08 -13.41
CA PRO A 43 -4.94 10.14 -13.87
C PRO A 43 -4.34 8.85 -14.44
N LEU A 44 -4.89 7.70 -14.02
CA LEU A 44 -4.45 6.39 -14.50
C LEU A 44 -4.49 6.30 -16.03
N SER A 45 -5.50 6.88 -16.67
CA SER A 45 -5.65 6.90 -18.13
C SER A 45 -4.49 7.60 -18.86
N ILE A 46 -3.79 8.54 -18.21
CA ILE A 46 -2.58 9.17 -18.74
C ILE A 46 -1.39 8.26 -18.50
N LEU A 47 -1.21 7.77 -17.27
CA LEU A 47 -0.11 6.89 -16.90
C LEU A 47 -0.08 5.62 -17.76
N SER A 48 -1.24 5.01 -18.03
CA SER A 48 -1.37 3.81 -18.87
C SER A 48 -0.95 3.99 -20.33
N LYS A 49 -0.86 5.23 -20.84
CA LYS A 49 -0.36 5.53 -22.20
C LYS A 49 1.17 5.45 -22.28
N HIS A 50 1.86 5.54 -21.15
CA HIS A 50 3.32 5.64 -21.07
C HIS A 50 3.98 4.42 -20.43
N LYS A 51 3.19 3.42 -20.04
CA LYS A 51 3.64 2.17 -19.41
C LYS A 51 4.63 1.35 -20.25
N THR A 52 4.86 1.63 -21.53
CA THR A 52 5.88 0.91 -22.33
C THR A 52 7.29 1.48 -22.13
N SER A 53 7.40 2.65 -21.50
CA SER A 53 8.67 3.30 -21.17
C SER A 53 8.76 3.54 -19.67
N LEU A 54 9.70 2.85 -19.01
CA LEU A 54 9.96 3.05 -17.59
C LEU A 54 10.39 4.50 -17.32
N LEU A 55 11.22 5.07 -18.20
CA LEU A 55 11.67 6.47 -18.09
C LEU A 55 10.48 7.45 -18.08
N GLN A 56 9.51 7.28 -18.99
CA GLN A 56 8.32 8.14 -19.03
C GLN A 56 7.41 7.93 -17.82
N THR A 57 7.29 6.68 -17.36
CA THR A 57 6.49 6.33 -16.19
C THR A 57 7.07 6.96 -14.92
N GLU A 58 8.40 6.86 -14.74
CA GLU A 58 9.12 7.52 -13.66
C GLU A 58 9.06 9.04 -13.78
N ALA A 59 9.21 9.60 -14.98
CA ALA A 59 9.12 11.05 -15.21
C ALA A 59 7.75 11.60 -14.79
N LEU A 60 6.66 10.93 -15.18
CA LEU A 60 5.30 11.29 -14.77
C LEU A 60 5.12 11.22 -13.25
N ILE A 61 5.55 10.12 -12.62
CA ILE A 61 5.37 9.88 -11.17
C ILE A 61 6.21 10.85 -10.34
N PHE A 62 7.51 10.98 -10.62
CA PHE A 62 8.39 11.89 -9.89
C PHE A 62 8.04 13.35 -10.16
N GLY A 63 7.71 13.68 -11.40
CA GLY A 63 7.30 15.02 -11.78
C GLY A 63 6.02 15.43 -11.09
N GLN A 64 4.97 14.61 -11.15
CA GLN A 64 3.71 14.89 -10.45
C GLN A 64 3.85 14.87 -8.93
N ALA A 65 4.84 14.16 -8.39
CA ALA A 65 5.18 14.21 -6.97
C ALA A 65 5.97 15.47 -6.57
N GLY A 66 6.32 16.35 -7.52
CA GLY A 66 7.06 17.59 -7.28
C GLY A 66 8.57 17.40 -7.14
N PHE A 67 9.10 16.21 -7.44
CA PHE A 67 10.52 15.91 -7.26
C PHE A 67 11.42 16.39 -8.39
N LEU A 68 10.87 16.83 -9.54
CA LEU A 68 11.65 17.23 -10.72
C LEU A 68 11.74 18.76 -10.91
N ALA A 69 11.55 19.52 -9.83
CA ALA A 69 11.59 20.99 -9.84
C ALA A 69 12.89 21.59 -9.27
N ASP A 70 13.78 20.78 -8.69
CA ASP A 70 15.05 21.24 -8.15
C ASP A 70 16.13 21.38 -9.24
N GLU A 71 17.14 22.19 -8.96
CA GLU A 71 18.37 22.27 -9.75
C GLU A 71 19.35 21.17 -9.33
N ILE A 72 19.31 20.03 -10.03
CA ILE A 72 20.20 18.89 -9.80
C ILE A 72 20.90 18.54 -11.11
N THR A 73 22.23 18.44 -11.08
CA THR A 73 23.07 18.18 -12.27
C THR A 73 23.25 16.70 -12.60
N ASP A 74 22.48 15.82 -11.96
CA ASP A 74 22.53 14.37 -12.15
C ASP A 74 21.95 13.98 -13.53
N PRO A 75 22.65 13.19 -14.36
CA PRO A 75 22.20 12.89 -15.72
C PRO A 75 20.85 12.18 -15.80
N TYR A 76 20.56 11.28 -14.87
CA TYR A 76 19.29 10.55 -14.84
C TYR A 76 18.15 11.47 -14.41
N TYR A 77 18.38 12.31 -13.39
CA TYR A 77 17.44 13.36 -12.99
C TYR A 77 17.10 14.30 -14.16
N LEU A 78 18.10 14.79 -14.90
CA LEU A 78 17.90 15.70 -16.03
C LEU A 78 17.11 15.04 -17.17
N ALA A 79 17.34 13.74 -17.42
CA ALA A 79 16.55 12.97 -18.38
C ALA A 79 15.08 12.87 -17.96
N LEU A 80 14.79 12.57 -16.69
CA LEU A 80 13.42 12.54 -16.17
C LEU A 80 12.76 13.92 -16.24
N GLN A 81 13.47 14.96 -15.83
CA GLN A 81 12.96 16.34 -15.81
C GLN A 81 12.59 16.80 -17.23
N LYS A 82 13.46 16.58 -18.22
CA LYS A 82 13.19 16.91 -19.62
C LYS A 82 11.94 16.20 -20.13
N GLU A 83 11.81 14.90 -19.87
CA GLU A 83 10.66 14.12 -20.30
C GLU A 83 9.37 14.59 -19.60
N TYR A 84 9.44 14.85 -18.29
CA TYR A 84 8.29 15.32 -17.53
C TYR A 84 7.80 16.68 -18.01
N LEU A 85 8.68 17.65 -18.28
CA LEU A 85 8.27 18.98 -18.75
C LEU A 85 7.45 18.89 -20.05
N PHE A 86 7.86 18.01 -20.98
CA PHE A 86 7.09 17.75 -22.20
C PHE A 86 5.71 17.14 -21.90
N LEU A 87 5.67 16.10 -21.06
CA LEU A 87 4.42 15.40 -20.73
C LEU A 87 3.46 16.26 -19.87
N GLN A 88 4.01 17.08 -18.99
CA GLN A 88 3.29 18.03 -18.16
C GLN A 88 2.53 19.02 -19.04
N GLN A 89 3.20 19.63 -20.03
CA GLN A 89 2.57 20.52 -20.99
C GLN A 89 1.53 19.78 -21.85
N LYS A 90 1.89 18.60 -22.37
CA LYS A 90 1.01 17.80 -23.24
C LYS A 90 -0.33 17.45 -22.59
N TYR A 91 -0.34 17.19 -21.29
CA TYR A 91 -1.53 16.74 -20.57
C TYR A 91 -2.06 17.78 -19.57
N ASN A 92 -1.51 18.99 -19.55
CA ASN A 92 -1.86 20.06 -18.61
C ASN A 92 -1.82 19.59 -17.13
N LEU A 93 -0.73 18.91 -16.76
CA LEU A 93 -0.57 18.34 -15.43
C LEU A 93 -0.09 19.37 -14.41
N HIS A 94 -0.65 19.27 -13.20
CA HIS A 94 -0.31 20.14 -12.08
C HIS A 94 0.28 19.26 -10.97
N PRO A 95 1.58 19.38 -10.65
CA PRO A 95 2.21 18.55 -9.64
C PRO A 95 1.71 18.89 -8.24
N ILE A 96 1.79 17.92 -7.33
CA ILE A 96 1.63 18.18 -5.90
C ILE A 96 2.91 18.76 -5.31
N GLU A 97 2.78 19.39 -4.15
CA GLU A 97 3.90 20.05 -3.50
C GLU A 97 4.90 19.07 -2.87
N LYS A 98 6.19 19.26 -3.17
CA LYS A 98 7.27 18.38 -2.70
C LYS A 98 7.36 18.29 -1.16
N TYR A 99 7.02 19.35 -0.43
CA TYR A 99 7.13 19.39 1.05
C TYR A 99 6.13 18.45 1.76
N LEU A 100 5.13 17.95 1.04
CA LEU A 100 4.18 16.96 1.55
C LEU A 100 4.88 15.65 1.90
N TRP A 101 5.92 15.29 1.15
CA TRP A 101 6.69 14.06 1.32
C TRP A 101 7.57 14.11 2.56
N LYS A 102 7.39 13.14 3.46
CA LYS A 102 8.13 13.05 4.72
C LYS A 102 9.26 12.03 4.59
N PHE A 103 10.48 12.47 4.90
CA PHE A 103 11.67 11.62 4.99
C PHE A 103 12.09 11.31 6.43
N LEU A 104 11.74 12.17 7.38
CA LEU A 104 12.12 12.03 8.79
C LEU A 104 11.49 10.77 9.41
N ARG A 105 12.26 10.07 10.25
CA ARG A 105 11.87 8.81 10.92
C ARG A 105 11.65 7.61 9.99
N LEU A 106 12.05 7.71 8.73
CA LEU A 106 12.06 6.60 7.79
C LEU A 106 13.43 5.96 7.69
N ARG A 107 13.46 4.64 7.51
CA ARG A 107 14.65 3.95 7.02
C ARG A 107 14.84 4.28 5.53
N PRO A 108 16.08 4.33 5.01
CA PRO A 108 16.33 4.68 3.61
C PRO A 108 15.51 3.88 2.59
N SER A 109 15.30 2.57 2.82
CA SER A 109 14.47 1.70 1.97
C SER A 109 12.99 2.11 1.89
N ASN A 110 12.52 2.92 2.83
CA ASN A 110 11.15 3.44 2.89
C ASN A 110 11.05 4.91 2.48
N PHE A 111 12.13 5.54 2.01
CA PHE A 111 12.06 6.91 1.54
C PHE A 111 11.06 7.07 0.40
N PRO A 112 10.34 8.21 0.33
CA PRO A 112 9.40 8.53 -0.74
C PRO A 112 9.96 8.26 -2.13
N THR A 113 11.21 8.65 -2.39
CA THR A 113 11.89 8.45 -3.67
C THR A 113 12.00 6.98 -4.06
N VAL A 114 12.38 6.11 -3.12
CA VAL A 114 12.44 4.67 -3.37
C VAL A 114 11.04 4.09 -3.60
N ARG A 115 10.05 4.49 -2.79
CA ARG A 115 8.67 4.00 -2.92
C ARG A 115 8.02 4.45 -4.22
N LEU A 116 8.29 5.68 -4.68
CA LEU A 116 7.84 6.19 -5.97
C LEU A 116 8.48 5.42 -7.13
N ALA A 117 9.77 5.10 -7.04
CA ALA A 117 10.46 4.28 -8.04
C ALA A 117 9.87 2.85 -8.12
N GLN A 118 9.60 2.23 -6.97
CA GLN A 118 8.93 0.93 -6.90
C GLN A 118 7.52 0.98 -7.47
N PHE A 119 6.76 2.04 -7.17
CA PHE A 119 5.43 2.23 -7.71
C PHE A 119 5.46 2.41 -9.23
N ALA A 120 6.40 3.21 -9.75
CA ALA A 120 6.60 3.38 -11.19
C ALA A 120 6.94 2.06 -11.88
N ALA A 121 7.82 1.25 -11.28
CA ALA A 121 8.14 -0.08 -11.79
C ALA A 121 6.91 -1.01 -11.81
N LEU A 122 6.09 -1.01 -10.77
CA LEU A 122 4.85 -1.80 -10.73
C LEU A 122 3.90 -1.36 -11.85
N MET A 123 3.66 -0.05 -11.99
CA MET A 123 2.74 0.49 -13.01
C MET A 123 3.25 0.26 -14.45
N HIS A 124 4.58 0.25 -14.63
CA HIS A 124 5.23 -0.08 -15.90
C HIS A 124 5.06 -1.58 -16.25
N GLN A 125 5.34 -2.47 -15.30
CA GLN A 125 5.46 -3.90 -15.55
C GLN A 125 4.15 -4.69 -15.39
N ARG A 126 3.14 -4.14 -14.70
CA ARG A 126 1.84 -4.78 -14.45
C ARG A 126 0.70 -3.97 -15.05
N ASN A 127 0.56 -4.11 -16.36
CA ASN A 127 -0.40 -3.36 -17.17
C ASN A 127 -1.88 -3.60 -16.79
N ARG A 128 -2.22 -4.79 -16.26
CA ARG A 128 -3.60 -5.16 -15.87
C ARG A 128 -3.63 -5.67 -14.44
N PHE A 129 -2.97 -4.95 -13.54
CA PHE A 129 -2.76 -5.41 -12.17
C PHE A 129 -4.06 -5.69 -11.42
N LEU A 130 -5.10 -4.87 -11.59
CA LEU A 130 -6.42 -5.17 -11.00
C LEU A 130 -7.00 -6.48 -11.54
N ALA A 131 -7.00 -6.66 -12.87
CA ALA A 131 -7.53 -7.87 -13.48
C ALA A 131 -6.79 -9.12 -13.01
N GLU A 132 -5.47 -9.05 -12.90
CA GLU A 132 -4.62 -10.12 -12.32
C GLU A 132 -5.07 -10.44 -10.88
N MET A 133 -5.24 -9.42 -10.03
CA MET A 133 -5.71 -9.59 -8.65
C MET A 133 -7.13 -10.16 -8.56
N ILE A 134 -8.02 -9.91 -9.52
CA ILE A 134 -9.38 -10.46 -9.55
C ILE A 134 -9.39 -11.90 -10.07
N GLN A 135 -8.64 -12.18 -11.14
CA GLN A 135 -8.65 -13.46 -11.87
C GLN A 135 -7.80 -14.53 -11.19
N GLN A 136 -6.81 -14.15 -10.38
CA GLN A 136 -5.99 -15.12 -9.67
C GLN A 136 -6.84 -15.92 -8.67
N GLU A 137 -6.94 -17.23 -8.91
CA GLU A 137 -7.73 -18.16 -8.09
C GLU A 137 -6.99 -18.57 -6.81
N ASN A 138 -5.67 -18.75 -6.91
CA ASN A 138 -4.86 -19.18 -5.78
C ASN A 138 -4.41 -18.00 -4.92
N SER A 139 -5.12 -17.78 -3.81
CA SER A 139 -4.85 -16.78 -2.79
C SER A 139 -3.50 -16.96 -2.07
N LYS A 140 -2.90 -18.16 -2.07
CA LYS A 140 -1.62 -18.44 -1.39
C LYS A 140 -0.38 -17.89 -2.10
N HIS A 141 -0.49 -17.57 -3.39
CA HIS A 141 0.64 -17.11 -4.21
C HIS A 141 0.41 -15.73 -4.82
N MET A 142 -0.38 -14.89 -4.15
CA MET A 142 -0.70 -13.54 -4.64
C MET A 142 0.49 -12.58 -4.50
N ASP A 143 1.50 -12.96 -3.71
CA ASP A 143 2.80 -12.30 -3.64
C ASP A 143 3.60 -12.44 -4.94
N ALA A 144 3.40 -13.53 -5.71
CA ALA A 144 4.07 -13.77 -6.98
C ALA A 144 3.85 -12.63 -7.99
N SER A 145 2.69 -11.98 -7.95
CA SER A 145 2.37 -10.82 -8.79
C SER A 145 3.29 -9.63 -8.56
N PHE A 146 3.94 -9.54 -7.39
CA PHE A 146 4.90 -8.50 -7.04
C PHE A 146 6.36 -8.87 -7.36
N THR A 147 6.62 -10.08 -7.84
CA THR A 147 7.98 -10.55 -8.15
C THR A 147 8.52 -9.93 -9.44
N GLY A 148 9.85 -9.73 -9.49
CA GLY A 148 10.51 -9.15 -10.67
C GLY A 148 10.28 -7.65 -10.87
N ILE A 149 9.58 -6.97 -9.95
CA ILE A 149 9.35 -5.53 -9.99
C ILE A 149 10.62 -4.79 -9.58
N ASN A 150 11.36 -4.35 -10.60
CA ASN A 150 12.63 -3.67 -10.46
C ASN A 150 12.51 -2.22 -10.95
N PRO A 151 12.79 -1.23 -10.09
CA PRO A 151 13.01 0.15 -10.51
C PRO A 151 14.19 0.28 -11.49
N SER A 152 14.32 1.44 -12.13
CA SER A 152 15.48 1.75 -12.96
C SER A 152 16.79 1.50 -12.22
N ALA A 153 17.83 1.07 -12.97
CA ALA A 153 19.13 0.72 -12.42
C ALA A 153 19.75 1.84 -11.55
N TYR A 154 19.41 3.10 -11.84
CA TYR A 154 19.74 4.26 -11.01
C TYR A 154 19.51 4.03 -9.51
N TRP A 155 18.36 3.45 -9.15
CA TRP A 155 17.95 3.28 -7.77
C TRP A 155 18.73 2.22 -7.02
N LEU A 156 19.46 1.32 -7.70
CA LEU A 156 20.33 0.36 -7.04
C LEU A 156 21.35 1.07 -6.12
N GLU A 157 21.86 2.19 -6.58
CA GLU A 157 22.92 2.96 -5.91
C GLU A 157 22.40 4.27 -5.31
N HIS A 158 21.11 4.57 -5.41
CA HIS A 158 20.53 5.84 -4.95
C HIS A 158 19.32 5.63 -4.04
N TYR A 159 19.31 6.32 -2.91
CA TYR A 159 18.09 6.50 -2.11
C TYR A 159 17.40 7.83 -2.40
N GLN A 160 18.14 8.81 -2.92
CA GLN A 160 17.67 10.14 -3.31
C GLN A 160 18.45 10.56 -4.56
N PHE A 161 17.89 11.46 -5.36
CA PHE A 161 18.57 11.99 -6.53
C PHE A 161 19.91 12.64 -6.17
N GLY A 162 20.94 12.38 -6.99
CA GLY A 162 22.30 12.91 -6.86
C GLY A 162 23.09 12.40 -5.64
N LYS A 163 22.54 11.51 -4.83
CA LYS A 163 23.20 10.97 -3.63
C LYS A 163 23.47 9.48 -3.76
N THR A 164 24.73 9.15 -4.06
CA THR A 164 25.19 7.77 -4.19
C THR A 164 25.22 7.07 -2.83
N SER A 165 25.09 5.75 -2.88
CA SER A 165 25.08 4.84 -1.74
C SER A 165 25.60 3.47 -2.16
N LYS A 166 25.85 2.59 -1.19
CA LYS A 166 26.23 1.21 -1.52
C LYS A 166 25.12 0.54 -2.34
N PRO A 167 25.47 -0.23 -3.39
CA PRO A 167 24.49 -0.94 -4.20
C PRO A 167 23.62 -1.86 -3.35
N VAL A 168 22.31 -1.65 -3.39
CA VAL A 168 21.32 -2.50 -2.73
C VAL A 168 20.08 -2.54 -3.61
N ALA A 169 19.57 -3.75 -3.88
CA ALA A 169 18.32 -3.93 -4.62
C ALA A 169 17.18 -3.14 -3.94
N LYS A 170 16.46 -2.33 -4.71
CA LYS A 170 15.32 -1.54 -4.24
C LYS A 170 13.99 -2.18 -4.62
N THR A 171 13.91 -3.50 -4.53
CA THR A 171 12.67 -4.25 -4.76
C THR A 171 11.73 -4.15 -3.54
N LEU A 172 10.46 -4.48 -3.74
CA LEU A 172 9.53 -4.64 -2.63
C LEU A 172 9.94 -5.86 -1.79
N GLY A 173 10.18 -5.66 -0.50
CA GLY A 173 10.38 -6.76 0.44
C GLY A 173 9.08 -7.46 0.79
N SER A 174 9.16 -8.70 1.30
CA SER A 174 7.99 -9.51 1.67
C SER A 174 7.00 -8.76 2.57
N SER A 175 7.48 -8.12 3.64
CA SER A 175 6.65 -7.30 4.54
C SER A 175 5.90 -6.16 3.84
N SER A 176 6.46 -5.58 2.77
CA SER A 176 5.76 -4.55 2.00
C SER A 176 4.66 -5.15 1.12
N VAL A 177 4.94 -6.31 0.53
CA VAL A 177 3.96 -7.05 -0.28
C VAL A 177 2.81 -7.52 0.60
N GLU A 178 3.10 -8.18 1.72
CA GLU A 178 2.12 -8.58 2.74
C GLU A 178 1.25 -7.39 3.17
N ASN A 179 1.86 -6.23 3.44
CA ASN A 179 1.13 -5.03 3.81
C ASN A 179 0.17 -4.53 2.71
N ILE A 180 0.57 -4.61 1.43
CA ILE A 180 -0.29 -4.27 0.28
C ILE A 180 -1.43 -5.28 0.14
N LEU A 181 -1.14 -6.57 0.26
CA LEU A 181 -2.13 -7.64 0.17
C LEU A 181 -3.20 -7.50 1.26
N ILE A 182 -2.79 -7.22 2.51
CA ILE A 182 -3.69 -7.04 3.66
C ILE A 182 -4.49 -5.75 3.51
N ASN A 183 -3.82 -4.60 3.34
CA ASN A 183 -4.48 -3.29 3.51
C ASN A 183 -5.09 -2.73 2.21
N THR A 184 -4.72 -3.25 1.04
CA THR A 184 -5.33 -2.83 -0.24
C THR A 184 -6.07 -3.96 -0.89
N VAL A 185 -5.40 -5.07 -1.22
CA VAL A 185 -6.01 -6.08 -2.12
C VAL A 185 -7.18 -6.78 -1.44
N THR A 186 -7.00 -7.25 -0.20
CA THR A 186 -8.05 -7.89 0.59
C THR A 186 -9.27 -6.97 0.76
N VAL A 187 -9.05 -5.75 1.26
CA VAL A 187 -10.13 -4.79 1.52
C VAL A 187 -10.86 -4.42 0.23
N PHE A 188 -10.12 -4.28 -0.87
CA PHE A 188 -10.69 -4.02 -2.19
C PHE A 188 -11.52 -5.21 -2.69
N LEU A 189 -10.98 -6.43 -2.68
CA LEU A 189 -11.68 -7.62 -3.17
C LEU A 189 -12.95 -7.92 -2.38
N PHE A 190 -12.92 -7.74 -1.06
CA PHE A 190 -14.10 -7.91 -0.23
C PHE A 190 -15.20 -6.89 -0.59
N ALA A 191 -14.83 -5.62 -0.77
CA ALA A 191 -15.75 -4.58 -1.19
C ALA A 191 -16.28 -4.83 -2.62
N TYR A 192 -15.39 -5.19 -3.55
CA TYR A 192 -15.74 -5.55 -4.92
C TYR A 192 -16.74 -6.71 -4.96
N GLY A 193 -16.46 -7.81 -4.26
CA GLY A 193 -17.37 -8.96 -4.16
C GLY A 193 -18.69 -8.61 -3.51
N THR A 194 -18.69 -7.72 -2.51
CA THR A 194 -19.93 -7.26 -1.86
C THR A 194 -20.82 -6.46 -2.81
N GLU A 195 -20.25 -5.48 -3.52
CA GLU A 195 -21.02 -4.63 -4.44
C GLU A 195 -21.50 -5.39 -5.69
N ASN A 196 -20.73 -6.39 -6.15
CA ASN A 196 -21.08 -7.19 -7.33
C ASN A 196 -21.79 -8.51 -6.99
N GLN A 197 -22.12 -8.76 -5.72
CA GLN A 197 -22.72 -10.03 -5.24
C GLN A 197 -21.89 -11.27 -5.64
N ASP A 198 -20.57 -11.13 -5.64
CA ASP A 198 -19.61 -12.18 -5.99
C ASP A 198 -18.94 -12.74 -4.72
N ASP A 199 -19.50 -13.86 -4.25
CA ASP A 199 -18.98 -14.60 -3.10
C ASP A 199 -17.57 -15.16 -3.31
N THR A 200 -17.19 -15.41 -4.56
CA THR A 200 -15.84 -15.91 -4.88
C THR A 200 -14.80 -14.88 -4.45
N GLN A 201 -15.01 -13.60 -4.77
CA GLN A 201 -14.07 -12.55 -4.39
C GLN A 201 -14.10 -12.25 -2.89
N ARG A 202 -15.27 -12.35 -2.23
CA ARG A 202 -15.38 -12.22 -0.77
C ARG A 202 -14.59 -13.31 -0.05
N ASN A 203 -14.80 -14.57 -0.44
CA ASN A 203 -14.10 -15.71 0.14
C ASN A 203 -12.60 -15.64 -0.16
N LYS A 204 -12.21 -15.21 -1.37
CA LYS A 204 -10.80 -15.00 -1.69
C LYS A 204 -10.14 -13.97 -0.78
N ALA A 205 -10.80 -12.85 -0.49
CA ALA A 205 -10.29 -11.86 0.45
C ALA A 205 -10.04 -12.46 1.84
N LEU A 206 -10.96 -13.26 2.36
CA LEU A 206 -10.79 -13.94 3.65
C LEU A 206 -9.63 -14.93 3.62
N GLN A 207 -9.54 -15.75 2.58
CA GLN A 207 -8.45 -16.71 2.42
C GLN A 207 -7.07 -16.03 2.31
N ILE A 208 -6.98 -14.85 1.71
CA ILE A 208 -5.72 -14.08 1.69
C ILE A 208 -5.28 -13.78 3.12
N LEU A 209 -6.19 -13.30 3.98
CA LEU A 209 -5.87 -13.01 5.38
C LEU A 209 -5.51 -14.26 6.19
N GLU A 210 -6.16 -15.38 5.93
CA GLU A 210 -5.87 -16.65 6.61
C GLU A 210 -4.50 -17.22 6.25
N ASN A 211 -4.05 -17.00 5.00
CA ASN A 211 -2.79 -17.54 4.49
C ASN A 211 -1.58 -16.63 4.72
N LEU A 212 -1.79 -15.34 5.00
CA LEU A 212 -0.70 -14.40 5.29
C LEU A 212 -0.29 -14.46 6.77
N PRO A 213 1.00 -14.23 7.09
CA PRO A 213 1.45 -14.16 8.47
C PRO A 213 0.80 -12.99 9.20
N CYS A 214 0.72 -13.10 10.54
CA CYS A 214 0.24 -12.00 11.35
C CYS A 214 1.07 -10.72 11.16
N GLU A 215 0.40 -9.57 11.27
CA GLU A 215 1.09 -8.28 11.17
C GLU A 215 2.00 -8.03 12.38
N ASN A 216 3.21 -7.55 12.10
CA ASN A 216 4.16 -7.18 13.13
C ASN A 216 4.01 -5.70 13.50
N ASN A 217 3.26 -5.43 14.56
CA ASN A 217 3.12 -4.10 15.15
C ASN A 217 2.91 -4.15 16.67
N PHE A 218 3.07 -3.01 17.34
CA PHE A 218 2.99 -2.91 18.80
C PHE A 218 1.64 -3.38 19.38
N ILE A 219 0.52 -3.23 18.65
CA ILE A 219 -0.78 -3.71 19.10
C ILE A 219 -0.75 -5.24 19.20
N ILE A 220 -0.30 -5.91 18.14
CA ILE A 220 -0.20 -7.37 18.09
C ILE A 220 0.82 -7.89 19.09
N SER A 221 1.98 -7.24 19.23
CA SER A 221 2.98 -7.60 20.23
C SER A 221 2.41 -7.62 21.66
N ASN A 222 1.53 -6.66 22.00
CA ASN A 222 0.90 -6.62 23.32
C ASN A 222 -0.09 -7.78 23.53
N PHE A 223 -0.87 -8.13 22.51
CA PHE A 223 -1.79 -9.29 22.60
C PHE A 223 -1.02 -10.61 22.71
N ILE A 224 0.06 -10.78 21.95
CA ILE A 224 0.93 -11.95 22.06
C ILE A 224 1.55 -12.03 23.46
N THR A 225 2.04 -10.90 23.99
CA THR A 225 2.59 -10.82 25.36
C THR A 225 1.54 -11.14 26.43
N ALA A 226 0.27 -10.83 26.16
CA ALA A 226 -0.87 -11.17 27.01
C ALA A 226 -1.32 -12.65 26.89
N GLY A 227 -0.60 -13.47 26.11
CA GLY A 227 -0.84 -14.91 25.98
C GLY A 227 -1.72 -15.32 24.80
N LEU A 228 -2.12 -14.39 23.92
CA LEU A 228 -2.90 -14.77 22.73
C LEU A 228 -2.01 -15.38 21.66
N ASN A 229 -2.50 -16.46 21.04
CA ASN A 229 -1.89 -17.03 19.85
C ASN A 229 -2.38 -16.28 18.60
N VAL A 230 -1.47 -15.63 17.87
CA VAL A 230 -1.79 -14.80 16.70
C VAL A 230 -0.91 -15.24 15.54
N ASN A 231 -1.44 -16.07 14.63
CA ASN A 231 -0.64 -16.71 13.58
C ASN A 231 -0.89 -16.16 12.19
N SER A 232 -2.10 -15.65 11.92
CA SER A 232 -2.50 -15.16 10.60
C SER A 232 -2.79 -13.66 10.60
N ALA A 233 -2.78 -13.08 9.40
CA ALA A 233 -3.24 -11.71 9.18
C ALA A 233 -4.73 -11.56 9.55
N ALA A 234 -5.54 -12.61 9.42
CA ALA A 234 -6.93 -12.61 9.88
C ALA A 234 -7.02 -12.39 11.39
N ASN A 235 -6.19 -13.09 12.19
CA ASN A 235 -6.16 -12.88 13.64
C ASN A 235 -5.68 -11.47 13.99
N SER A 236 -4.60 -10.98 13.35
CA SER A 236 -4.11 -9.63 13.64
C SER A 236 -5.11 -8.55 13.28
N GLN A 237 -5.76 -8.64 12.13
CA GLN A 237 -6.79 -7.67 11.71
C GLN A 237 -7.98 -7.65 12.67
N ALA A 238 -8.47 -8.82 13.11
CA ALA A 238 -9.54 -8.90 14.10
C ALA A 238 -9.13 -8.26 15.44
N LEU A 239 -7.91 -8.48 15.90
CA LEU A 239 -7.41 -7.90 17.15
C LEU A 239 -7.14 -6.40 17.05
N ILE A 240 -6.68 -5.91 15.90
CA ILE A 240 -6.52 -4.49 15.63
C ILE A 240 -7.88 -3.80 15.67
N GLU A 241 -8.89 -4.38 15.02
CA GLU A 241 -10.26 -3.83 15.02
C GLU A 241 -10.85 -3.83 16.44
N LEU A 242 -10.72 -4.95 17.16
CA LEU A 242 -11.10 -5.05 18.58
C LEU A 242 -10.44 -3.95 19.42
N LYS A 243 -9.14 -3.74 19.24
CA LYS A 243 -8.38 -2.73 19.98
C LYS A 243 -8.91 -1.33 19.71
N ASN A 244 -9.08 -0.97 18.44
CA ASN A 244 -9.47 0.36 18.01
C ASN A 244 -10.94 0.68 18.35
N GLU A 245 -11.85 -0.28 18.12
CA GLU A 245 -13.30 -0.05 18.21
C GLU A 245 -13.90 -0.39 19.58
N PHE A 246 -13.22 -1.17 20.40
CA PHE A 246 -13.69 -1.55 21.73
C PHE A 246 -12.72 -1.14 22.83
N CYS A 247 -11.49 -1.65 22.83
CA CYS A 247 -10.57 -1.48 23.97
C CYS A 247 -10.20 -0.01 24.20
N ASP A 248 -9.80 0.72 23.14
CA ASP A 248 -9.43 2.13 23.23
C ASP A 248 -10.62 3.04 23.57
N LYS A 249 -11.82 2.62 23.16
CA LYS A 249 -13.09 3.29 23.48
C LYS A 249 -13.67 2.83 24.82
N LYS A 250 -13.01 1.93 25.54
CA LYS A 250 -13.45 1.33 26.82
C LYS A 250 -14.83 0.66 26.78
N ARG A 251 -15.23 0.10 25.62
CA ARG A 251 -16.53 -0.57 25.42
C ARG A 251 -16.51 -2.04 25.88
N CYS A 252 -15.94 -2.31 27.05
CA CYS A 252 -15.77 -3.68 27.55
C CYS A 252 -17.11 -4.39 27.80
N LEU A 253 -18.16 -3.64 28.16
CA LEU A 253 -19.53 -4.12 28.36
C LEU A 253 -20.31 -4.37 27.06
N GLU A 254 -19.69 -4.17 25.89
CA GLU A 254 -20.25 -4.52 24.58
C GLU A 254 -19.37 -5.55 23.86
N CYS A 255 -18.24 -5.90 24.47
CA CYS A 255 -17.25 -6.80 23.91
C CYS A 255 -17.41 -8.18 24.53
N ALA A 256 -17.57 -9.23 23.73
CA ALA A 256 -17.67 -10.61 24.23
C ALA A 256 -16.47 -11.01 25.12
N ILE A 257 -15.27 -10.56 24.74
CA ILE A 257 -14.04 -10.77 25.51
C ILE A 257 -14.05 -9.98 26.81
N GLY A 258 -14.42 -8.70 26.74
CA GLY A 258 -14.56 -7.82 27.91
C GLY A 258 -15.57 -8.36 28.93
N HIS A 259 -16.73 -8.81 28.46
CA HIS A 259 -17.74 -9.46 29.30
C HIS A 259 -17.20 -10.72 29.99
N LYS A 260 -16.46 -11.56 29.28
CA LYS A 260 -15.86 -12.77 29.85
C LYS A 260 -14.90 -12.40 30.98
N LEU A 261 -13.99 -11.45 30.72
CA LEU A 261 -13.00 -10.97 31.69
C LEU A 261 -13.63 -10.34 32.94
N LEU A 262 -14.69 -9.54 32.78
CA LEU A 262 -15.37 -8.88 33.90
C LEU A 262 -16.18 -9.84 34.76
N LYS A 263 -16.68 -10.95 34.19
CA LYS A 263 -17.44 -11.96 34.93
C LYS A 263 -16.54 -12.87 35.77
N THR A 264 -15.34 -13.16 35.29
CA THR A 264 -14.49 -14.16 35.94
C THR A 264 -13.75 -13.63 37.16
N ASN A 265 -13.63 -12.30 37.38
CA ASN A 265 -12.70 -11.70 38.38
C ASN A 265 -11.24 -12.19 38.28
N ASP A 266 -10.94 -13.13 37.39
CA ASP A 266 -9.62 -13.62 37.02
C ASP A 266 -8.94 -12.60 36.10
N TYR A 267 -8.26 -11.66 36.74
CA TYR A 267 -7.24 -10.82 36.09
C TYR A 267 -5.92 -11.60 35.86
N ALA A 268 -5.85 -12.85 36.32
CA ALA A 268 -4.70 -13.73 36.11
C ALA A 268 -4.81 -14.42 34.75
N ALA A 269 -4.12 -13.84 33.77
CA ALA A 269 -3.94 -14.39 32.43
C ALA A 269 -3.26 -15.77 32.49
N ALA A 270 -3.91 -16.80 31.95
CA ALA A 270 -3.21 -18.02 31.53
C ALA A 270 -3.89 -18.71 30.33
N ASP A 271 -5.22 -18.75 30.25
CA ASP A 271 -5.90 -19.54 29.20
C ASP A 271 -7.10 -18.81 28.57
N ILE A 272 -6.89 -17.61 28.03
CA ILE A 272 -7.91 -16.98 27.18
C ILE A 272 -7.74 -17.51 25.76
N ASN A 273 -8.22 -18.73 25.51
CA ASN A 273 -8.37 -19.21 24.14
C ASN A 273 -9.52 -18.42 23.49
N LEU A 274 -9.16 -17.47 22.62
CA LEU A 274 -10.06 -16.51 21.97
C LEU A 274 -10.43 -16.90 20.54
N PHE A 275 -9.90 -18.02 20.06
CA PHE A 275 -10.11 -18.56 18.72
C PHE A 275 -10.46 -20.04 18.81
#